data_AF-A0A8J2KVW1-F1
#
_entry.id   AF-A0A8J2KVW1-F1
#
_cell.length_a   1.000
_cell.length_b   1.000
_cell.length_c   1.000
_cell.angle_alpha   90.00
_cell.angle_beta   90.00
_cell.angle_gamma   90.00
#
_symmetry.space_group_name_H-M   'P 1'
#
loop_
_entity.id
_entity.type
_entity.pdbx_description
1 polymer ?
#
loop_
_entity_poly.entity_id
_entity_poly.type
_entity_poly.pdbx_seq_one_letter_code
_entity_poly.pdbx_strand_id
1 'polypeptide(L)'
;MASPDAKEFELISQFRERLTDLNLKGRFSGDHDLLRWIRARNHDLDQAEKMIRESMKWRETNDIENILTWNPPERFSKDLPMEFLGYDNENSPVVVMAYGKWDLKKCVDAGEKEEFVKYLDQLFELM
;
A
#
# COMPACT_ATOMS: atom_id res chain seq x y z
N MET A 1 1.03 14.47 0.33
CA MET A 1 2.46 14.37 0.71
C MET A 1 3.13 15.69 0.39
N ALA A 2 3.98 16.23 1.27
CA ALA A 2 4.74 17.45 0.98
C ALA A 2 5.59 17.29 -0.30
N SER A 3 5.62 18.32 -1.13
CA SER A 3 6.44 18.40 -2.34
C SER A 3 7.92 18.12 -2.03
N PRO A 4 8.67 17.53 -2.98
CA PRO A 4 10.10 17.32 -2.81
C PRO A 4 10.85 18.66 -2.72
N ASP A 5 11.88 18.73 -1.88
CA ASP A 5 12.85 19.83 -1.92
C ASP A 5 13.95 19.58 -2.98
N ALA A 6 14.87 20.54 -3.16
CA ALA A 6 15.94 20.44 -4.16
C ALA A 6 16.86 19.22 -3.96
N LYS A 7 17.14 18.84 -2.71
CA LYS A 7 17.97 17.66 -2.40
C LYS A 7 17.18 16.37 -2.68
N GLU A 8 15.90 16.36 -2.36
CA GLU A 8 15.03 15.23 -2.65
C GLU A 8 14.84 15.00 -4.16
N PHE A 9 14.79 16.05 -4.98
CA PHE A 9 14.79 15.91 -6.44
C PHE A 9 16.05 15.24 -6.99
N GLU A 10 17.22 15.57 -6.43
CA GLU A 10 18.47 14.90 -6.79
C GLU A 10 18.44 13.41 -6.41
N LEU A 11 17.98 13.10 -5.20
CA LEU A 11 17.83 11.72 -4.73
C LEU A 11 16.84 10.91 -5.57
N ILE A 12 15.69 11.50 -5.94
CA ILE A 12 14.70 10.87 -6.82
C ILE A 12 15.33 10.55 -8.17
N SER A 13 16.14 11.44 -8.72
CA SER A 13 16.80 11.24 -10.02
C SER A 13 17.77 10.05 -9.96
N GLN A 14 18.65 10.01 -8.95
CA GLN A 14 19.56 8.88 -8.73
C GLN A 14 18.81 7.57 -8.45
N PHE A 15 17.72 7.64 -7.69
CA PHE A 15 16.90 6.48 -7.37
C PHE A 15 16.22 5.91 -8.62
N ARG A 16 15.72 6.77 -9.50
CA ARG A 16 15.11 6.36 -10.77
C ARG A 16 16.09 5.61 -11.67
N GLU A 17 17.36 6.04 -11.73
CA GLU A 17 18.41 5.35 -12.50
C GLU A 17 18.66 3.92 -11.98
N ARG A 18 18.65 3.73 -10.66
CA ARG A 18 18.85 2.42 -10.01
C ARG A 18 17.71 1.43 -10.24
N LEU A 19 16.51 1.91 -10.58
CA LEU A 19 15.30 1.11 -10.72
C LEU A 19 14.89 0.90 -12.18
N THR A 20 15.75 1.22 -13.14
CA THR A 20 15.46 1.12 -14.58
C THR A 20 15.14 -0.30 -15.05
N ASP A 21 15.60 -1.32 -14.33
CA ASP A 21 15.29 -2.72 -14.59
C ASP A 21 13.89 -3.14 -14.07
N LEU A 22 13.31 -2.37 -13.14
CA LEU A 22 11.99 -2.67 -12.58
C LEU A 22 10.89 -2.13 -13.49
N ASN A 23 9.90 -2.99 -13.76
CA ASN A 23 8.67 -2.57 -14.41
C ASN A 23 7.71 -1.91 -13.40
N LEU A 24 8.01 -0.66 -13.04
CA LEU A 24 7.15 0.17 -12.18
C LEU A 24 5.93 0.67 -12.97
N LYS A 25 4.98 -0.23 -13.26
CA LYS A 25 3.73 0.14 -13.94
C LYS A 25 2.92 1.11 -13.08
N GLY A 26 2.22 2.06 -13.72
CA GLY A 26 1.16 2.86 -13.09
C GLY A 26 1.64 3.78 -11.96
N ARG A 27 0.96 3.71 -10.80
CA ARG A 27 1.06 4.63 -9.63
C ARG A 27 2.38 4.52 -8.82
N PHE A 28 3.45 3.99 -9.40
CA PHE A 28 4.71 3.73 -8.69
C PHE A 28 5.93 4.41 -9.32
N SER A 29 5.73 5.19 -10.39
CA SER A 29 6.82 5.79 -11.17
C SER A 29 6.89 7.32 -11.06
N GLY A 30 5.91 7.95 -10.39
CA GLY A 30 5.90 9.38 -10.13
C GLY A 30 6.90 9.78 -9.05
N ASP A 31 7.30 11.06 -9.03
CA ASP A 31 8.30 11.56 -8.09
C ASP A 31 7.85 11.39 -6.63
N HIS A 32 6.56 11.62 -6.33
CA HIS A 32 5.99 11.34 -5.00
C HIS A 32 6.02 9.85 -4.65
N ASP A 33 5.89 8.96 -5.64
CA ASP A 33 5.89 7.53 -5.42
C ASP A 33 7.29 7.00 -5.19
N LEU A 34 8.29 7.56 -5.84
CA LEU A 34 9.69 7.25 -5.56
C LEU A 34 10.11 7.83 -4.20
N LEU A 35 9.69 9.06 -3.90
CA LEU A 35 10.06 9.77 -2.68
C LEU A 35 9.54 9.08 -1.41
N ARG A 36 8.40 8.38 -1.45
CA ARG A 36 7.88 7.65 -0.27
C ARG A 36 8.88 6.60 0.22
N TRP A 37 9.54 5.89 -0.69
CA TRP A 37 10.52 4.85 -0.35
C TRP A 37 11.79 5.48 0.24
N ILE A 38 12.24 6.58 -0.38
CA ILE A 38 13.41 7.35 0.06
C ILE A 38 13.17 7.90 1.48
N ARG A 39 12.03 8.55 1.73
CA ARG A 39 11.67 9.09 3.06
C ARG A 39 11.49 7.99 4.10
N ALA A 40 10.87 6.86 3.74
CA ALA A 40 10.70 5.71 4.63
C ALA A 40 12.03 5.07 5.09
N ARG A 41 13.15 5.42 4.46
CA ARG A 41 14.50 4.95 4.79
C ARG A 41 15.46 6.11 5.10
N ASN A 42 14.95 7.25 5.56
CA ASN A 42 15.75 8.40 5.98
C ASN A 42 16.75 8.85 4.89
N HIS A 43 16.30 8.83 3.63
CA HIS A 43 17.10 9.19 2.45
C HIS A 43 18.28 8.25 2.14
N ASP A 44 18.33 7.06 2.73
CA ASP A 44 19.25 5.98 2.35
C ASP A 44 18.76 5.27 1.08
N LEU A 45 19.45 5.50 -0.04
CA LEU A 45 19.06 4.96 -1.35
C LEU A 45 19.24 3.43 -1.45
N ASP A 46 20.22 2.85 -0.77
CA ASP A 46 20.46 1.40 -0.82
C ASP A 46 19.33 0.67 -0.09
N GLN A 47 18.93 1.17 1.07
CA GLN A 47 17.83 0.61 1.85
C GLN A 47 16.46 0.89 1.21
N ALA A 48 16.28 2.06 0.58
CA ALA A 48 15.07 2.37 -0.19
C ALA A 48 14.92 1.43 -1.40
N GLU A 49 16.02 1.16 -2.10
CA GLU A 49 16.04 0.27 -3.27
C GLU A 49 15.70 -1.17 -2.86
N LYS A 50 16.32 -1.65 -1.78
CA LYS A 50 15.99 -2.95 -1.20
C LYS A 50 14.49 -3.05 -0.88
N MET A 51 13.93 -2.03 -0.24
CA MET A 51 12.52 -2.02 0.17
C MET A 51 11.55 -2.07 -1.02
N ILE A 52 11.78 -1.26 -2.08
CA ILE A 52 10.89 -1.27 -3.24
C ILE A 52 10.99 -2.60 -4.01
N ARG A 53 12.19 -3.18 -4.14
CA ARG A 53 12.38 -4.50 -4.79
C ARG A 53 11.67 -5.62 -4.03
N GLU A 54 11.80 -5.62 -2.70
CA GLU A 54 11.05 -6.55 -1.83
C GLU A 54 9.53 -6.36 -1.98
N SER A 55 9.07 -5.11 -2.08
CA SER A 55 7.66 -4.81 -2.33
C SER A 55 7.18 -5.32 -3.68
N MET A 56 7.96 -5.15 -4.76
CA MET A 56 7.58 -5.68 -6.09
C MET A 56 7.47 -7.20 -6.09
N LYS A 57 8.42 -7.89 -5.43
CA LYS A 57 8.34 -9.35 -5.26
C LYS A 57 7.12 -9.77 -4.45
N TRP A 58 6.80 -9.04 -3.38
CA TRP A 58 5.60 -9.29 -2.58
C TRP A 58 4.32 -9.10 -3.41
N ARG A 59 4.25 -8.04 -4.23
CA ARG A 59 3.10 -7.77 -5.11
C ARG A 59 2.88 -8.91 -6.10
N GLU A 60 3.95 -9.41 -6.72
CA GLU A 60 3.90 -10.56 -7.62
C GLU A 60 3.44 -11.83 -6.89
N THR A 61 4.03 -12.11 -5.73
CA THR A 61 3.72 -13.32 -4.93
C THR A 61 2.25 -13.36 -4.48
N ASN A 62 1.66 -12.20 -4.20
CA ASN A 62 0.30 -12.08 -3.66
C ASN A 62 -0.76 -11.69 -4.71
N ASP A 63 -0.38 -11.63 -5.99
CA ASP A 63 -1.28 -11.26 -7.10
C ASP A 63 -2.00 -9.92 -6.89
N ILE A 64 -1.27 -8.91 -6.39
CA ILE A 64 -1.85 -7.62 -6.01
C ILE A 64 -2.40 -6.87 -7.24
N GLU A 65 -1.83 -7.09 -8.42
CA GLU A 65 -2.30 -6.45 -9.65
C GLU A 65 -3.76 -6.81 -9.99
N ASN A 66 -4.19 -8.03 -9.63
CA ASN A 66 -5.54 -8.51 -9.90
C ASN A 66 -6.46 -8.47 -8.67
N ILE A 67 -5.97 -7.97 -7.53
CA ILE A 67 -6.69 -8.07 -6.24
C ILE A 67 -8.04 -7.36 -6.24
N LEU A 68 -8.22 -6.31 -7.03
CA LEU A 68 -9.49 -5.59 -7.16
C LEU A 68 -10.57 -6.42 -7.88
N THR A 69 -10.19 -7.48 -8.59
CA THR A 69 -11.12 -8.41 -9.26
C THR A 69 -11.52 -9.59 -8.38
N TRP A 70 -10.81 -9.80 -7.27
CA TRP A 70 -11.09 -10.87 -6.32
C TRP A 70 -12.34 -10.53 -5.48
N ASN A 71 -13.24 -11.48 -5.31
CA ASN A 71 -14.46 -11.30 -4.52
C ASN A 71 -14.24 -11.86 -3.10
N PRO A 72 -14.14 -11.01 -2.06
CA PRO A 72 -14.03 -11.48 -0.69
C PRO A 72 -15.32 -12.17 -0.23
N PRO A 73 -15.23 -13.14 0.71
CA PRO A 73 -16.39 -13.65 1.44
C PRO A 73 -17.22 -12.50 2.06
N GLU A 74 -18.54 -12.51 1.86
CA GLU A 74 -19.43 -11.43 2.35
C GLU A 74 -19.32 -11.15 3.85
N ARG A 75 -18.94 -12.17 4.65
CA ARG A 75 -18.77 -11.98 6.10
C ARG A 75 -17.66 -10.98 6.42
N PHE A 76 -16.63 -10.85 5.58
CA PHE A 76 -15.53 -9.96 5.86
C PHE A 76 -15.97 -8.50 5.84
N SER A 77 -16.78 -8.08 4.88
CA SER A 77 -17.32 -6.71 4.87
C SER A 77 -18.32 -6.44 6.00
N LYS A 78 -19.00 -7.48 6.51
CA LYS A 78 -19.89 -7.38 7.68
C LYS A 78 -19.12 -7.28 8.99
N ASP A 79 -18.05 -8.07 9.12
CA ASP A 79 -17.20 -8.14 10.31
C ASP A 79 -16.16 -6.98 10.35
N LEU A 80 -15.86 -6.37 9.20
CA LEU A 80 -15.00 -5.20 9.01
C LEU A 80 -15.82 -3.98 8.51
N PRO A 81 -16.57 -3.31 9.38
CA PRO A 81 -17.20 -2.04 9.02
C PRO A 81 -16.12 -0.97 8.83
N MET A 82 -15.79 -0.73 7.56
CA MET A 82 -14.94 0.36 7.09
C MET A 82 -15.79 1.30 6.23
N GLU A 83 -15.70 2.59 6.51
CA GLU A 83 -16.46 3.61 5.78
C GLU A 83 -15.55 4.75 5.32
N PHE A 84 -15.71 5.15 4.06
CA PHE A 84 -15.12 6.37 3.52
C PHE A 84 -16.02 7.56 3.87
N LEU A 85 -15.53 8.48 4.69
CA LEU A 85 -16.30 9.63 5.17
C LEU A 85 -16.12 10.90 4.33
N GLY A 86 -15.25 10.87 3.32
CA GLY A 86 -14.92 12.03 2.49
C GLY A 86 -13.46 12.44 2.62
N TYR A 87 -13.21 13.74 2.56
CA TYR A 87 -11.86 14.31 2.57
C TYR A 87 -11.69 15.32 3.70
N ASP A 88 -10.49 15.40 4.26
CA ASP A 88 -10.14 16.44 5.23
C ASP A 88 -9.85 17.80 4.55
N ASN A 89 -9.42 18.79 5.34
CA ASN A 89 -9.11 20.14 4.85
C ASN A 89 -7.91 20.19 3.89
N GLU A 90 -7.07 19.14 3.86
CA GLU A 90 -5.93 19.00 2.95
C GLU A 90 -6.26 18.10 1.75
N ASN A 91 -7.53 17.75 1.58
CA ASN A 91 -8.04 16.86 0.54
C ASN A 91 -7.47 15.44 0.64
N SER A 92 -7.11 14.99 1.85
CA SER A 92 -6.72 13.61 2.12
C SER A 92 -7.96 12.75 2.42
N PRO A 93 -8.05 11.51 1.89
CA PRO A 93 -9.19 10.63 2.14
C PRO A 93 -9.29 10.25 3.63
N VAL A 94 -10.49 10.33 4.19
CA VAL A 94 -10.78 9.97 5.58
C VAL A 94 -11.55 8.66 5.62
N VAL A 95 -10.98 7.67 6.31
CA VAL A 95 -11.56 6.35 6.48
C VAL A 95 -11.75 6.04 7.97
N VAL A 96 -12.93 5.58 8.34
CA VAL A 96 -13.23 5.12 9.70
C VAL A 96 -13.29 3.60 9.73
N MET A 97 -12.54 3.02 10.67
CA MET A 97 -12.48 1.59 10.92
C MET A 97 -12.86 1.30 12.36
N ALA A 98 -13.96 0.58 12.59
CA ALA A 98 -14.40 0.25 13.94
C ALA A 98 -13.78 -1.06 14.44
N TYR A 99 -12.48 -1.03 14.79
CA TYR A 99 -11.71 -2.19 15.25
C TYR A 99 -12.38 -3.02 16.35
N GLY A 100 -13.08 -2.37 17.30
CA GLY A 100 -13.77 -3.06 18.39
C GLY A 100 -14.95 -3.95 17.97
N LYS A 101 -15.39 -3.86 16.71
CA LYS A 101 -16.44 -4.71 16.13
C LYS A 101 -15.87 -5.92 15.38
N TRP A 102 -14.55 -6.04 15.25
CA TRP A 102 -13.92 -7.10 14.47
C TRP A 102 -13.77 -8.37 15.30
N ASP A 103 -14.35 -9.46 14.83
CA ASP A 103 -14.16 -10.79 15.44
C ASP A 103 -12.99 -11.53 14.79
N LEU A 104 -11.77 -11.06 15.07
CA LEU A 104 -10.55 -11.69 14.58
C LEU A 104 -10.39 -13.14 15.09
N LYS A 105 -10.95 -13.44 16.26
CA LYS A 105 -10.92 -14.79 16.82
C LYS A 105 -11.69 -15.75 15.91
N LYS A 106 -12.89 -15.37 15.49
CA LYS A 106 -13.70 -16.15 14.55
C LYS A 106 -12.99 -16.36 13.21
N CYS A 107 -12.31 -15.34 12.65
CA CYS A 107 -11.52 -15.49 11.42
C CYS A 107 -10.38 -16.52 11.59
N VAL A 108 -9.67 -16.49 12.72
CA VAL A 108 -8.58 -17.43 13.01
C VAL A 108 -9.12 -18.83 13.26
N ASP A 109 -10.18 -18.97 14.07
CA ASP A 109 -10.81 -20.25 14.41
C ASP A 109 -11.41 -20.93 13.16
N ALA A 110 -11.84 -20.15 12.16
CA ALA A 110 -12.32 -20.64 10.87
C ALA A 110 -11.20 -20.96 9.85
N GLY A 111 -9.93 -20.66 10.17
CA GLY A 111 -8.79 -20.90 9.27
C GLY A 111 -8.64 -19.88 8.14
N GLU A 112 -9.24 -18.71 8.27
CA GLU A 112 -9.42 -17.73 7.18
C GLU A 112 -8.43 -16.56 7.25
N LYS A 113 -7.39 -16.70 8.08
CA LYS A 113 -6.41 -15.63 8.33
C LYS A 113 -5.80 -15.07 7.04
N GLU A 114 -5.40 -15.94 6.12
CA GLU A 114 -4.75 -15.53 4.86
C GLU A 114 -5.71 -14.78 3.95
N GLU A 115 -6.95 -15.27 3.82
CA GLU A 115 -8.00 -14.59 3.05
C GLU A 115 -8.38 -13.24 3.66
N PHE A 116 -8.37 -13.15 5.00
CA PHE A 116 -8.62 -11.89 5.69
C PHE A 116 -7.49 -10.88 5.46
N VAL A 117 -6.22 -11.31 5.50
CA VAL A 117 -5.08 -10.44 5.14
C VAL A 117 -5.21 -9.97 3.69
N LYS A 118 -5.54 -10.88 2.76
CA LYS A 118 -5.80 -10.53 1.36
C LYS A 118 -6.94 -9.52 1.22
N TYR A 119 -7.98 -9.63 2.05
CA TYR A 119 -9.05 -8.64 2.08
C TYR A 119 -8.58 -7.26 2.55
N LEU A 120 -7.72 -7.19 3.58
CA LEU A 120 -7.11 -5.92 3.98
C LEU A 120 -6.24 -5.33 2.87
N ASP A 121 -5.44 -6.15 2.18
CA ASP A 121 -4.63 -5.71 1.04
C ASP A 121 -5.51 -5.13 -0.08
N GLN A 122 -6.66 -5.75 -0.36
CA GLN A 122 -7.63 -5.23 -1.32
C GLN A 122 -8.17 -3.85 -0.91
N LEU A 123 -8.47 -3.65 0.38
CA LEU A 123 -8.94 -2.36 0.89
C LEU A 123 -7.87 -1.27 0.73
N PHE A 124 -6.59 -1.58 0.92
CA PHE A 124 -5.50 -0.63 0.68
C PHE A 124 -5.33 -0.23 -0.78
N GLU A 125 -5.63 -1.10 -1.75
CA GLU A 125 -5.56 -0.77 -3.17
C GLU A 125 -6.79 0.02 -3.68
N LEU A 126 -7.90 0.01 -2.92
CA LEU A 126 -9.10 0.82 -3.20
C LEU A 126 -8.99 2.28 -2.73
N MET A 127 -8.06 2.56 -1.82
CA MET A 127 -7.84 3.90 -1.23
C MET A 127 -6.91 4.79 -2.07
#